data_AF-A0A819HAS0-F1
#
_entry.id   AF-A0A819HAS0-F1
#
_cell.length_a   1.000
_cell.length_b   1.000
_cell.length_c   1.000
_cell.angle_alpha   90.00
_cell.angle_beta   90.00
_cell.angle_gamma   90.00
#
_symmetry.space_group_name_H-M   'P 1'
#
loop_
_entity.id
_entity.type
_entity.pdbx_description
1 polymer ?
#
loop_
_entity_poly.entity_id
_entity_poly.type
_entity_poly.pdbx_seq_one_letter_code
_entity_poly.pdbx_strand_id
1 'polypeptide(L)' 'FLRENEPCAFCPLIADLFCRNFHCLRSYCKQCWINRHGSKPLPDHQPVTRREQTL' A
#
# COMPACT_ATOMS: atom_id res chain seq x y z
N PHE A 1 -10.02 -3.86 -2.17
CA PHE A 1 -9.57 -2.51 -2.56
C PHE A 1 -8.39 -2.52 -3.52
N LEU A 2 -7.50 -3.51 -3.49
CA LEU A 2 -6.39 -3.58 -4.44
C LEU A 2 -6.84 -4.37 -5.68
N ARG A 3 -7.07 -3.70 -6.81
CA ARG A 3 -7.52 -4.33 -8.06
C ARG A 3 -6.39 -5.03 -8.81
N GLU A 4 -6.75 -5.81 -9.82
CA GLU A 4 -5.76 -6.32 -10.77
C GLU A 4 -5.11 -5.18 -11.53
N ASN A 5 -3.78 -5.18 -11.60
CA ASN A 5 -2.97 -4.11 -12.20
C ASN A 5 -3.21 -2.72 -11.60
N GLU A 6 -3.63 -2.63 -10.33
CA GLU A 6 -3.81 -1.35 -9.66
C GLU A 6 -2.48 -0.57 -9.64
N PRO A 7 -2.44 0.68 -10.11
CA PRO A 7 -1.20 1.44 -10.15
C PRO A 7 -0.76 1.89 -8.75
N CYS A 8 0.56 1.95 -8.54
CA CYS A 8 1.13 2.64 -7.39
C CYS A 8 0.82 4.14 -7.47
N ALA A 9 0.46 4.74 -6.34
CA ALA A 9 0.14 6.16 -6.28
C ALA A 9 1.35 7.11 -6.50
N PHE A 10 2.57 6.57 -6.56
CA PHE A 10 3.81 7.36 -6.57
C PHE A 10 4.80 6.99 -7.69
N CYS A 11 4.53 5.93 -8.45
CA CYS A 11 5.41 5.47 -9.52
C CYS A 11 4.62 4.63 -10.55
N PRO A 12 5.17 4.37 -11.76
CA PRO A 12 4.44 3.64 -12.80
C PRO A 12 4.38 2.11 -12.59
N LEU A 13 4.82 1.61 -11.42
CA LEU A 13 4.75 0.19 -11.10
C LEU A 13 3.35 -0.21 -10.61
N ILE A 14 3.05 -1.50 -10.72
CA ILE A 14 1.85 -2.10 -10.14
C ILE A 14 1.99 -2.10 -8.61
N ALA A 15 0.90 -1.77 -7.91
CA ALA A 15 0.81 -1.82 -6.48
C ALA A 15 0.55 -3.25 -5.99
N ASP A 16 1.22 -3.62 -4.90
CA ASP A 16 1.04 -4.89 -4.20
C ASP A 16 0.40 -4.70 -2.82
N LEU A 17 0.36 -3.46 -2.33
CA LEU A 17 0.01 -3.09 -0.97
C LEU A 17 -1.01 -1.95 -0.97
N PHE A 18 -2.01 -2.01 -0.10
CA PHE A 18 -2.96 -0.93 0.15
C PHE A 18 -2.82 -0.44 1.60
N CYS A 19 -2.70 0.86 1.82
CA CYS A 19 -2.78 1.42 3.16
C CYS A 19 -4.25 1.74 3.49
N ARG A 20 -4.82 1.09 4.52
CA ARG A 20 -6.20 1.37 4.98
C ARG A 20 -6.32 2.58 5.89
N ASN A 21 -5.20 3.11 6.38
CA ASN A 21 -5.22 4.31 7.22
C ASN A 21 -5.82 5.49 6.44
N PHE A 22 -6.72 6.25 7.07
CA PHE A 22 -7.45 7.35 6.43
C PHE A 22 -6.53 8.49 5.94
N HIS A 23 -5.36 8.66 6.55
CA HIS A 23 -4.35 9.62 6.10
C HIS A 23 -3.69 9.21 4.77
N CYS A 24 -3.77 7.94 4.39
CA CYS A 24 -3.19 7.42 3.14
C CYS A 24 -4.25 7.05 2.12
N LEU A 25 -5.10 6.06 2.41
CA LEU A 25 -6.11 5.46 1.51
C LEU A 25 -5.61 5.31 0.06
N ARG A 26 -4.41 4.75 -0.09
CA ARG A 26 -3.69 4.67 -1.37
C ARG A 26 -3.05 3.31 -1.56
N SER A 27 -2.81 3.00 -2.84
CA SER A 27 -2.12 1.80 -3.30
C SER A 27 -0.62 2.09 -3.51
N TYR A 28 0.23 1.18 -3.09
CA TYR A 28 1.70 1.31 -3.09
C TYR A 28 2.34 0.05 -3.68
N CYS A 29 3.39 0.24 -4.48
CA CYS A 29 4.37 -0.82 -4.69
C CYS A 29 5.26 -0.96 -3.44
N LYS A 30 5.98 -2.08 -3.30
CA LYS A 30 6.84 -2.35 -2.13
C LYS A 30 7.86 -1.24 -1.87
N GLN A 31 8.49 -0.71 -2.92
CA GLN A 31 9.49 0.35 -2.77
C GLN A 31 8.86 1.66 -2.25
N CYS A 32 7.75 2.09 -2.84
CA CYS A 32 7.06 3.30 -2.41
C CYS A 32 6.47 3.15 -1.01
N TRP A 33 6.07 1.95 -0.62
CA TRP A 33 5.68 1.65 0.76
C TRP A 33 6.83 1.92 1.73
N ILE A 34 7.99 1.30 1.51
CA ILE A 34 9.18 1.47 2.37
C ILE A 34 9.60 2.94 2.42
N ASN A 35 9.64 3.63 1.28
CA ASN A 35 10.05 5.03 1.24
C ASN A 35 9.13 5.97 2.04
N ARG A 36 7.84 5.63 2.14
CA ARG A 36 6.83 6.48 2.80
C ARG A 36 6.49 6.04 4.23
N HIS A 37 6.61 4.76 4.53
CA HIS A 37 6.21 4.15 5.81
C HIS A 37 7.37 3.48 6.56
N GLY A 38 8.53 3.30 5.93
CA GLY A 38 9.70 2.65 6.55
C GLY A 38 10.62 3.60 7.31
N SER A 39 10.47 4.92 7.15
CA SER A 39 11.35 5.91 7.79
C SER A 39 10.99 6.21 9.25
N LYS A 40 9.75 5.96 9.66
CA LYS A 40 9.27 6.07 11.05
C LYS A 40 8.25 4.97 11.33
N PRO A 41 8.20 4.44 12.56
CA PRO A 41 7.14 3.52 12.94
C PRO A 41 5.79 4.24 12.83
N LEU A 42 4.99 3.82 11.85
CA LEU A 42 3.59 4.23 11.68
C LEU A 42 2.72 3.03 12.05
N PRO A 43 2.51 2.75 13.36
CA PRO A 43 1.87 1.52 13.83
C PRO A 43 0.45 1.34 13.29
N ASP A 44 -0.25 2.45 13.03
CA ASP A 44 -1.62 2.46 12.51
C ASP A 44 -1.69 2.36 10.97
N HIS A 45 -0.56 2.22 10.30
CA HIS A 45 -0.47 2.08 8.85
C HIS A 45 -0.06 0.64 8.52
N GLN A 46 -1.04 -0.27 8.57
CA GLN A 46 -0.81 -1.65 8.14
C GLN A 46 -1.05 -1.80 6.63
N PRO A 47 -0.08 -2.38 5.89
CA PRO A 47 -0.28 -2.70 4.49
C PRO A 47 -1.20 -3.91 4.39
N VAL A 48 -2.16 -3.84 3.48
CA VAL A 48 -3.02 -4.98 3.14
C VAL A 48 -2.67 -5.45 1.75
N THR A 49 -2.32 -6.73 1.63
CA THR A 49 -2.05 -7.38 0.35
C THR A 49 -3.35 -7.84 -0.30
N ARG A 50 -3.30 -8.21 -1.60
CA ARG A 50 -4.46 -8.79 -2.28
C ARG A 50 -4.95 -10.08 -1.62
N ARG A 51 -4.06 -10.92 -1.08
CA ARG A 51 -4.40 -12.22 -0.49
C ARG A 51 -5.17 -12.09 0.82
N GLU A 52 -4.92 -11.02 1.57
CA GLU A 52 -5.58 -10.74 2.87
C GLU A 52 -6.96 -10.07 2.69
N GLN A 53 -7.42 -9.86 1.44
CA GLN A 53 -8.74 -9.28 1.16
C GLN A 53 -9.83 -10.35 0.94
N THR A 54 -9.46 -11.63 0.86
CA THR A 54 -10.37 -12.75 0.56
C THR A 54 -10.77 -13.57 1.78
N LEU A 55 -10.31 -13.18 2.97
CA LEU A 55 -10.65 -13.80 4.26
C LEU A 55 -11.65 -12.93 5.03
#